data_AF-A0A6M4FLG5-F1
#
_entry.id   AF-A0A6M4FLG5-F1
#
_cell.length_a   1.000
_cell.length_b   1.000
_cell.length_c   1.000
_cell.angle_alpha   90.00
_cell.angle_beta   90.00
_cell.angle_gamma   90.00
#
_symmetry.space_group_name_H-M   'P 1'
#
loop_
_entity.id
_entity.type
_entity.pdbx_description
1 polymer ?
#
loop_
_entity_poly.entity_id
_entity_poly.type
_entity_poly.pdbx_seq_one_letter_code
_entity_poly.pdbx_strand_id
1 'polypeptide(L)'
;MKARRRFTLVLALPLALWLSGCTARVTLPQELQNPKLLYLVDHGRHSSLVLPGSDGGVVRYTYGEWDWYAREEQGAWRGMVAMLWPTRGALGRQEYPVDAPPLPPQVTPEGREQVYQLSAESEQVAALRERLDRRFEAGRDGLIYAERYDLDFVPDPQDYWMMHQSNLVTADWLRQLDITVSGSPWLSRWSVETR
;
A
#
# COMPACT_ATOMS: atom_id res chain seq x y z
N MET A 1 -15.70 49.54 -17.14
CA MET A 1 -14.77 48.73 -16.32
C MET A 1 -14.97 47.25 -16.62
N LYS A 2 -14.18 46.66 -17.54
CA LYS A 2 -14.22 45.23 -17.91
C LYS A 2 -12.82 44.64 -17.73
N ALA A 3 -12.49 44.20 -16.52
CA ALA A 3 -11.21 43.52 -16.26
C ALA A 3 -11.30 42.67 -14.99
N ARG A 4 -12.15 41.63 -14.95
CA ARG A 4 -12.18 40.70 -13.80
C ARG A 4 -12.46 39.23 -14.13
N ARG A 5 -12.55 38.85 -15.42
CA ARG A 5 -12.99 37.49 -15.83
C ARG A 5 -11.93 36.61 -16.51
N ARG A 6 -10.68 37.08 -16.65
CA ARG A 6 -9.62 36.32 -17.36
C ARG A 6 -8.64 35.58 -16.44
N PHE A 7 -8.63 35.86 -15.13
CA PHE A 7 -7.70 35.20 -14.20
C PHE A 7 -8.21 33.87 -13.62
N THR A 8 -9.52 33.63 -13.59
CA THR A 8 -10.09 32.41 -12.98
C THR A 8 -9.85 31.15 -13.82
N LEU A 9 -9.78 31.27 -15.14
CA LEU A 9 -9.54 30.13 -16.06
C LEU A 9 -8.07 29.71 -16.13
N VAL A 10 -7.13 30.60 -15.79
CA VAL A 10 -5.69 30.33 -15.89
C VAL A 10 -5.16 29.50 -14.70
N LEU A 11 -5.80 29.57 -13.53
CA LEU A 11 -5.42 28.76 -12.36
C LEU A 11 -6.08 27.37 -12.31
N ALA A 12 -7.23 27.18 -12.96
CA ALA A 12 -7.94 25.90 -12.93
C ALA A 12 -7.24 24.80 -13.75
N LEU A 13 -6.57 25.18 -14.85
CA LEU A 13 -5.87 24.25 -15.74
C LEU A 13 -4.62 23.59 -15.10
N PRO A 14 -3.69 24.34 -14.44
CA PRO A 14 -2.56 23.70 -13.77
C PRO A 14 -3.00 22.85 -12.57
N LEU A 15 -4.05 23.23 -11.84
CA LEU A 15 -4.58 22.42 -10.73
C LEU A 15 -5.20 21.11 -11.22
N ALA A 16 -5.93 21.12 -12.34
CA ALA A 16 -6.49 19.93 -12.95
C ALA A 16 -5.41 18.99 -13.53
N LEU A 17 -4.33 19.55 -14.10
CA LEU A 17 -3.15 18.80 -14.56
C LEU A 17 -2.36 18.20 -13.40
N TRP A 18 -2.28 18.89 -12.26
CA TRP A 18 -1.68 18.35 -11.03
C TRP A 18 -2.49 17.17 -10.47
N LEU A 19 -3.82 17.24 -10.50
CA LEU A 19 -4.69 16.19 -9.96
C LEU A 19 -4.75 14.93 -10.85
N SER A 20 -4.43 15.05 -12.14
CA SER A 20 -4.38 13.92 -13.08
C SER A 20 -3.02 13.18 -13.08
N GLY A 21 -1.98 13.76 -12.47
CA GLY A 21 -0.68 13.11 -12.24
C GLY A 21 -0.64 12.17 -11.02
N CYS A 22 -1.69 12.12 -10.21
CA CYS A 22 -1.74 11.33 -8.96
C CYS A 22 -2.42 9.97 -9.13
N THR A 23 -2.25 9.33 -10.27
CA THR A 23 -2.63 7.93 -10.49
C THR A 23 -1.36 7.12 -10.72
N ALA A 24 -1.19 6.03 -9.98
CA ALA A 24 -0.15 5.05 -10.23
C ALA A 24 -0.63 4.02 -11.24
N ARG A 25 0.14 3.89 -12.32
CA ARG A 25 -0.04 2.86 -13.34
C ARG A 25 0.90 1.70 -13.05
N VAL A 26 0.31 0.53 -12.91
CA VAL A 26 0.96 -0.75 -12.64
C VAL A 26 1.00 -1.53 -13.96
N THR A 27 2.20 -1.84 -14.43
CA THR A 27 2.43 -2.62 -15.65
C THR A 27 3.07 -3.95 -15.27
N LEU A 28 2.39 -5.04 -15.63
CA LEU A 28 2.84 -6.39 -15.33
C LEU A 28 3.99 -6.83 -16.27
N PRO A 29 4.91 -7.69 -15.80
CA PRO A 29 5.91 -8.32 -16.66
C PRO A 29 5.23 -9.19 -17.74
N GLN A 30 5.79 -9.21 -18.95
CA GLN A 30 5.20 -9.90 -20.11
C GLN A 30 5.38 -11.41 -20.07
N GLU A 31 6.49 -11.88 -19.50
CA GLU A 31 6.82 -13.31 -19.43
C GLU A 31 7.19 -13.66 -18.00
N LEU A 32 6.49 -14.66 -17.46
CA LEU A 32 6.75 -15.24 -16.15
C LEU A 32 7.01 -16.73 -16.33
N GLN A 33 8.12 -17.24 -15.80
CA GLN A 33 8.50 -18.64 -15.86
C GLN A 33 7.74 -19.46 -14.80
N ASN A 34 7.68 -18.95 -13.57
CA ASN A 34 6.97 -19.60 -12.46
C ASN A 34 6.09 -18.58 -11.73
N PRO A 35 4.95 -18.20 -12.31
CA PRO A 35 4.11 -17.13 -11.79
C PRO A 35 3.49 -17.53 -10.44
N LYS A 36 3.50 -16.58 -9.51
CA LYS A 36 2.74 -16.63 -8.25
C LYS A 36 1.71 -15.52 -8.22
N LEU A 37 0.51 -15.90 -7.80
CA LEU A 37 -0.62 -15.00 -7.63
C LEU A 37 -0.42 -14.13 -6.40
N LEU A 38 -0.66 -12.83 -6.55
CA LEU A 38 -0.64 -11.87 -5.45
C LEU A 38 -1.73 -10.81 -5.66
N TYR A 39 -2.02 -10.05 -4.61
CA TYR A 39 -3.04 -9.01 -4.67
C TYR A 39 -2.52 -7.66 -4.18
N LEU A 40 -2.72 -6.64 -5.00
CA LEU A 40 -2.71 -5.26 -4.55
C LEU A 40 -4.13 -4.91 -4.10
N VAL A 41 -4.28 -4.51 -2.84
CA VAL A 41 -5.57 -4.11 -2.28
C VAL A 41 -5.57 -2.60 -2.06
N ASP A 42 -6.53 -1.93 -2.68
CA ASP A 42 -6.79 -0.50 -2.46
C ASP A 42 -7.94 -0.32 -1.48
N HIS A 43 -7.69 0.40 -0.39
CA HIS A 43 -8.67 0.75 0.65
C HIS A 43 -9.16 2.21 0.50
N GLY A 44 -8.92 2.85 -0.65
CA GLY A 44 -9.33 4.21 -1.00
C GLY A 44 -8.41 5.31 -0.45
N ARG A 45 -7.77 5.08 0.70
CA ARG A 45 -6.82 6.02 1.33
C ARG A 45 -5.42 5.44 1.53
N HIS A 46 -5.32 4.12 1.62
CA HIS A 46 -4.08 3.38 1.77
C HIS A 46 -4.18 2.08 0.98
N SER A 47 -3.03 1.45 0.75
CA SER A 47 -2.93 0.19 0.03
C SER A 47 -2.24 -0.86 0.89
N SER A 48 -2.54 -2.13 0.62
CA SER A 48 -1.85 -3.27 1.20
C SER A 48 -1.51 -4.30 0.13
N LEU A 49 -0.58 -5.20 0.44
CA LEU A 49 -0.12 -6.24 -0.47
C LEU A 49 -0.38 -7.61 0.16
N VAL A 50 -1.00 -8.51 -0.60
CA VAL A 50 -1.23 -9.89 -0.18
C VAL A 50 -0.37 -10.81 -1.04
N LEU A 51 0.49 -11.58 -0.38
CA LEU A 51 1.40 -12.54 -0.99
C LEU A 51 0.96 -13.97 -0.62
N PRO A 52 1.34 -15.00 -1.39
CA PRO A 52 1.15 -16.39 -0.98
C PRO A 52 1.99 -16.72 0.26
N GLY A 53 1.41 -17.49 1.19
CA GLY A 53 2.13 -18.00 2.37
C GLY A 53 3.16 -19.08 2.02
N SER A 54 4.10 -19.39 2.93
CA SER A 54 5.03 -20.52 2.77
C SER A 54 4.32 -21.86 2.78
N ASP A 55 3.33 -21.98 3.66
CA ASP A 55 2.71 -23.25 4.05
C ASP A 55 1.29 -23.39 3.46
N GLY A 56 1.02 -22.65 2.39
CA GLY A 56 -0.32 -22.44 1.86
C GLY A 56 -0.96 -21.15 2.38
N GLY A 57 -2.19 -20.91 1.97
CA GLY A 57 -2.89 -19.68 2.33
C GLY A 57 -2.28 -18.41 1.75
N VAL A 58 -2.57 -17.29 2.40
CA VAL A 58 -2.05 -15.96 2.03
C VAL A 58 -1.55 -15.21 3.26
N VAL A 59 -0.61 -14.29 3.04
CA VAL A 59 -0.13 -13.35 4.05
C VAL A 59 -0.36 -11.93 3.56
N ARG A 60 -0.97 -11.10 4.41
CA ARG A 60 -1.20 -9.69 4.13
C ARG A 60 -0.13 -8.85 4.80
N TYR A 61 0.41 -7.89 4.06
CA TYR A 61 1.32 -6.86 4.54
C TYR A 61 0.73 -5.47 4.33
N THR A 62 0.85 -4.61 5.34
CA THR A 62 0.47 -3.19 5.25
C THR A 62 1.53 -2.33 5.91
N TYR A 63 1.63 -1.07 5.50
CA TYR A 63 2.54 -0.10 6.12
C TYR A 63 1.76 1.17 6.48
N GLY A 64 2.02 1.71 7.67
CA GLY A 64 1.35 2.92 8.14
C GLY A 64 2.11 3.64 9.23
N GLU A 65 1.46 4.60 9.87
CA GLU A 65 2.01 5.34 10.99
C GLU A 65 1.65 4.62 12.31
N TRP A 66 2.60 4.57 13.25
CA TRP A 66 2.49 3.80 14.48
C TRP A 66 1.32 4.23 15.37
N ASP A 67 1.19 5.53 15.67
CA ASP A 67 0.20 5.99 16.63
C ASP A 67 -1.22 6.05 16.04
N TRP A 68 -1.32 6.52 14.81
CA TRP A 68 -2.59 6.81 14.13
C TRP A 68 -3.18 5.57 13.47
N TYR A 69 -2.36 4.74 12.82
CA TYR A 69 -2.84 3.55 12.10
C TYR A 69 -2.75 2.30 12.99
N ALA A 70 -1.57 1.97 13.52
CA ALA A 70 -1.38 0.72 14.25
C ALA A 70 -2.06 0.73 15.64
N ARG A 71 -1.93 1.82 16.42
CA ARG A 71 -2.59 1.97 17.74
C ARG A 71 -4.03 2.50 17.67
N GLU A 72 -4.55 2.73 16.46
CA GLU A 72 -5.88 3.25 16.21
C GLU A 72 -6.22 4.57 16.96
N GLU A 73 -5.22 5.38 17.33
CA GLU A 73 -5.42 6.66 18.01
C GLU A 73 -5.86 7.75 17.01
N GLN A 74 -7.05 7.56 16.45
CA GLN A 74 -7.58 8.32 15.31
C GLN A 74 -7.85 9.79 15.67
N GLY A 75 -7.26 10.69 14.88
CA GLY A 75 -7.56 12.13 14.88
C GLY A 75 -7.03 12.78 13.61
N ALA A 76 -7.85 13.58 12.93
CA ALA A 76 -7.46 14.22 11.65
C ALA A 76 -6.19 15.08 11.78
N TRP A 77 -6.03 15.78 12.92
CA TRP A 77 -4.83 16.56 13.22
C TRP A 77 -3.56 15.70 13.29
N ARG A 78 -3.62 14.54 13.95
CA ARG A 78 -2.47 13.63 14.04
C ARG A 78 -2.09 13.06 12.68
N GLY A 79 -3.07 12.70 11.85
CA GLY A 79 -2.83 12.30 10.47
C GLY A 79 -2.18 13.40 9.62
N MET A 80 -2.56 14.67 9.82
CA MET A 80 -1.93 15.80 9.13
C MET A 80 -0.48 16.03 9.60
N VAL A 81 -0.21 15.96 10.90
CA VAL A 81 1.15 16.11 11.45
C VAL A 81 2.06 14.99 10.95
N ALA A 82 1.57 13.75 10.96
CA ALA A 82 2.30 12.59 10.45
C ALA A 82 2.71 12.73 8.98
N MET A 83 1.97 13.52 8.17
CA MET A 83 2.34 13.76 6.78
C MET A 83 3.43 14.82 6.64
N LEU A 84 3.46 15.82 7.53
CA LEU A 84 4.33 16.99 7.41
C LEU A 84 5.69 16.80 8.11
N TRP A 85 5.79 15.93 9.12
CA TRP A 85 7.03 15.60 9.82
C TRP A 85 7.23 14.08 9.88
N PRO A 86 8.48 13.57 9.78
CA PRO A 86 8.79 12.17 10.03
C PRO A 86 8.26 11.71 11.38
N THR A 87 7.47 10.63 11.36
CA THR A 87 6.89 9.95 12.52
C THR A 87 7.24 8.47 12.47
N ARG A 88 6.94 7.72 13.52
CA ARG A 88 7.31 6.30 13.58
C ARG A 88 6.46 5.49 12.61
N GLY A 89 7.10 4.70 11.74
CA GLY A 89 6.40 3.75 10.88
C GLY A 89 5.91 2.51 11.62
N ALA A 90 4.98 1.80 10.99
CA ALA A 90 4.44 0.53 11.45
C ALA A 90 4.34 -0.45 10.27
N LEU A 91 4.83 -1.67 10.47
CA LEU A 91 4.62 -2.78 9.54
C LEU A 91 3.56 -3.71 10.11
N GLY A 92 2.47 -3.87 9.39
CA GLY A 92 1.39 -4.79 9.73
C GLY A 92 1.51 -6.09 8.94
N ARG A 93 1.19 -7.22 9.58
CA ARG A 93 1.25 -8.58 9.02
C ARG A 93 0.12 -9.44 9.60
N GLN A 94 -0.51 -10.25 8.76
CA GLN A 94 -1.35 -11.38 9.21
C GLN A 94 -1.32 -12.50 8.19
N GLU A 95 -1.34 -13.73 8.69
CA GLU A 95 -1.49 -14.94 7.87
C GLU A 95 -2.94 -15.43 7.90
N TYR A 96 -3.44 -15.81 6.74
CA TYR A 96 -4.79 -16.34 6.57
C TYR A 96 -4.70 -17.71 5.90
N PRO A 97 -5.17 -18.79 6.55
CA PRO A 97 -5.15 -20.15 6.00
C PRO A 97 -6.28 -20.34 4.99
N VAL A 98 -6.31 -19.51 3.95
CA VAL A 98 -7.34 -19.50 2.91
C VAL A 98 -6.74 -19.52 1.52
N ASP A 99 -7.30 -20.35 0.66
CA ASP A 99 -7.06 -20.26 -0.77
C ASP A 99 -7.71 -18.98 -1.31
N ALA A 100 -6.96 -18.19 -2.07
CA ALA A 100 -7.44 -16.95 -2.66
C ALA A 100 -7.21 -17.03 -4.18
N PRO A 101 -8.18 -17.60 -4.91
CA PRO A 101 -8.93 -16.77 -5.86
C PRO A 101 -10.45 -17.02 -5.82
N PRO A 102 -11.30 -15.97 -5.65
CA PRO A 102 -10.95 -14.56 -5.40
C PRO A 102 -10.46 -14.33 -3.96
N LEU A 103 -9.86 -13.17 -3.68
CA LEU A 103 -9.40 -12.82 -2.33
C LEU A 103 -10.58 -12.72 -1.34
N PRO A 104 -10.64 -13.54 -0.27
CA PRO A 104 -11.74 -13.49 0.68
C PRO A 104 -11.86 -12.14 1.41
N PRO A 105 -13.08 -11.65 1.74
CA PRO A 105 -13.24 -10.38 2.46
C PRO A 105 -12.61 -10.37 3.85
N GLN A 106 -12.50 -11.52 4.51
CA GLN A 106 -11.91 -11.66 5.84
C GLN A 106 -10.41 -11.30 5.90
N VAL A 107 -9.71 -11.30 4.76
CA VAL A 107 -8.31 -10.84 4.69
C VAL A 107 -8.20 -9.32 4.87
N THR A 108 -9.32 -8.60 4.68
CA THR A 108 -9.40 -7.14 4.69
C THR A 108 -10.72 -6.70 5.36
N PRO A 109 -10.90 -6.97 6.67
CA PRO A 109 -12.16 -6.76 7.37
C PRO A 109 -12.58 -5.29 7.44
N GLU A 110 -11.64 -4.35 7.29
CA GLU A 110 -11.90 -2.92 7.30
C GLU A 110 -12.53 -2.37 6.00
N GLY A 111 -12.74 -3.24 5.00
CA GLY A 111 -13.27 -2.90 3.69
C GLY A 111 -12.18 -2.59 2.66
N ARG A 112 -12.55 -2.67 1.38
CA ARG A 112 -11.68 -2.44 0.22
C ARG A 112 -12.48 -1.82 -0.92
N GLU A 113 -11.87 -0.88 -1.63
CA GLU A 113 -12.44 -0.24 -2.83
C GLU A 113 -12.20 -1.11 -4.05
N GLN A 114 -10.95 -1.57 -4.23
CA GLN A 114 -10.55 -2.40 -5.37
C GLN A 114 -9.54 -3.46 -4.94
N VAL A 115 -9.60 -4.62 -5.59
CA VAL A 115 -8.62 -5.70 -5.46
C VAL A 115 -8.07 -6.01 -6.84
N TYR A 116 -6.79 -5.81 -7.03
CA TYR A 116 -6.10 -6.13 -8.26
C TYR A 116 -5.36 -7.45 -8.12
N GLN A 117 -5.74 -8.41 -8.95
CA GLN A 117 -5.05 -9.69 -9.06
C GLN A 117 -3.83 -9.50 -9.98
N LEU A 118 -2.64 -9.75 -9.45
CA LEU A 118 -1.37 -9.59 -10.13
C LEU A 118 -0.59 -10.92 -10.12
N SER A 119 0.40 -11.02 -10.99
CA SER A 119 1.34 -12.14 -11.00
C SER A 119 2.77 -11.61 -11.03
N ALA A 120 3.65 -12.27 -10.27
CA ALA A 120 5.09 -12.04 -10.28
C ALA A 120 5.83 -13.37 -10.19
N GLU A 121 7.14 -13.35 -10.46
CA GLU A 121 7.97 -14.55 -10.37
C GLU A 121 8.06 -15.08 -8.94
N SER A 122 8.07 -16.41 -8.82
CA SER A 122 8.09 -17.09 -7.53
C SER A 122 9.28 -16.71 -6.63
N GLU A 123 10.46 -16.50 -7.22
CA GLU A 123 11.67 -16.13 -6.49
C GLU A 123 11.54 -14.73 -5.89
N GLN A 124 11.01 -13.78 -6.66
CA GLN A 124 10.85 -12.39 -6.26
C GLN A 124 9.78 -12.25 -5.17
N VAL A 125 8.69 -13.03 -5.29
CA VAL A 125 7.67 -13.15 -4.23
C VAL A 125 8.27 -13.71 -2.95
N ALA A 126 9.03 -14.80 -3.03
CA ALA A 126 9.68 -15.39 -1.87
C ALA A 126 10.68 -14.42 -1.21
N ALA A 127 11.51 -13.74 -2.01
CA ALA A 127 12.50 -12.79 -1.53
C ALA A 127 11.87 -11.54 -0.89
N LEU A 128 10.77 -11.02 -1.45
CA LEU A 128 10.00 -9.94 -0.82
C LEU A 128 9.40 -10.40 0.51
N ARG A 129 8.74 -11.56 0.53
CA ARG A 129 8.13 -12.11 1.74
C ARG A 129 9.16 -12.29 2.85
N GLU A 130 10.27 -12.96 2.57
CA GLU A 130 11.35 -13.17 3.56
C GLU A 130 11.91 -11.85 4.11
N ARG A 131 12.04 -10.82 3.26
CA ARG A 131 12.48 -9.50 3.71
C ARG A 131 11.45 -8.82 4.63
N LEU A 132 10.17 -8.91 4.30
CA LEU A 132 9.10 -8.34 5.14
C LEU A 132 8.94 -9.11 6.45
N ASP A 133 9.02 -10.44 6.41
CA ASP A 133 9.03 -11.30 7.59
C ASP A 133 10.19 -10.92 8.51
N ARG A 134 11.42 -10.81 8.00
CA ARG A 134 12.57 -10.38 8.81
C ARG A 134 12.40 -8.99 9.41
N ARG A 135 11.83 -8.05 8.65
CA ARG A 135 11.55 -6.69 9.13
C ARG A 135 10.47 -6.71 10.22
N PHE A 136 9.48 -7.57 10.09
CA PHE A 136 8.43 -7.77 11.09
C PHE A 136 9.01 -8.38 12.38
N GLU A 137 9.79 -9.45 12.26
CA GLU A 137 10.43 -10.11 13.41
C GLU A 137 11.41 -9.17 14.14
N ALA A 138 12.10 -8.28 13.44
CA ALA A 138 12.99 -7.31 14.06
C ALA A 138 12.26 -6.29 14.98
N GLY A 139 10.97 -6.05 14.74
CA GLY A 139 10.13 -5.17 15.56
C GLY A 139 9.28 -5.89 16.61
N ARG A 140 9.42 -7.21 16.75
CA ARG A 140 8.50 -8.08 17.51
C ARG A 140 8.29 -7.68 18.97
N ASP A 141 9.31 -7.09 19.61
CA ASP A 141 9.20 -6.60 21.00
C ASP A 141 8.12 -5.53 21.19
N GLY A 142 7.76 -4.81 20.13
CA GLY A 142 6.71 -3.80 20.12
C GLY A 142 5.37 -4.29 19.57
N LEU A 143 5.17 -5.60 19.39
CA LEU A 143 3.98 -6.14 18.72
C LEU A 143 2.68 -5.72 19.41
N ILE A 144 1.72 -5.27 18.60
CA ILE A 144 0.34 -5.01 19.00
C ILE A 144 -0.61 -5.64 17.99
N TYR A 145 -1.75 -6.13 18.47
CA TYR A 145 -2.83 -6.60 17.59
C TYR A 145 -3.88 -5.50 17.43
N ALA A 146 -4.29 -5.23 16.19
CA ALA A 146 -5.34 -4.27 15.85
C ALA A 146 -6.57 -5.00 15.30
N GLU A 147 -7.58 -5.18 16.16
CA GLU A 147 -8.80 -5.95 15.87
C GLU A 147 -9.57 -5.42 14.66
N ARG A 148 -9.59 -4.09 14.46
CA ARG A 148 -10.27 -3.47 13.32
C ARG A 148 -9.76 -3.97 11.97
N TYR A 149 -8.47 -4.30 11.91
CA TYR A 149 -7.80 -4.70 10.67
C TYR A 149 -7.49 -6.20 10.62
N ASP A 150 -7.66 -6.91 11.74
CA ASP A 150 -7.16 -8.27 11.95
C ASP A 150 -5.68 -8.40 11.54
N LEU A 151 -4.84 -7.52 12.11
CA LEU A 151 -3.42 -7.46 11.81
C LEU A 151 -2.62 -7.32 13.10
N ASP A 152 -1.50 -8.03 13.16
CA ASP A 152 -0.43 -7.70 14.08
C ASP A 152 0.43 -6.60 13.48
N PHE A 153 0.80 -5.61 14.28
CA PHE A 153 1.68 -4.51 13.90
C PHE A 153 2.92 -4.51 14.77
N VAL A 154 4.07 -4.25 14.14
CA VAL A 154 5.32 -3.96 14.84
C VAL A 154 5.82 -2.57 14.47
N PRO A 155 6.58 -1.92 15.36
CA PRO A 155 7.18 -0.64 15.02
C PRO A 155 8.26 -0.84 13.99
N ASP A 156 8.33 0.10 13.07
CA ASP A 156 9.22 0.02 11.93
C ASP A 156 10.39 1.01 12.04
N PRO A 157 11.62 0.64 11.64
CA PRO A 157 12.76 1.57 11.65
C PRO A 157 12.66 2.66 10.57
N GLN A 158 11.82 2.50 9.55
CA GLN A 158 11.58 3.54 8.56
C GLN A 158 10.49 4.50 9.06
N ASP A 159 10.73 5.79 8.90
CA ASP A 159 9.77 6.81 9.31
C ASP A 159 8.56 6.87 8.37
N TYR A 160 7.40 7.25 8.89
CA TYR A 160 6.22 7.59 8.11
C TYR A 160 6.13 9.11 7.89
N TRP A 161 5.94 9.54 6.64
CA TRP A 161 5.67 10.94 6.26
C TRP A 161 5.22 11.07 4.80
N MET A 162 4.94 12.29 4.33
CA MET A 162 4.40 12.55 2.99
C MET A 162 5.19 11.88 1.84
N MET A 163 6.51 11.74 1.98
CA MET A 163 7.38 11.12 0.96
C MET A 163 7.66 9.63 1.22
N HIS A 164 7.20 9.08 2.34
CA HIS A 164 7.30 7.66 2.69
C HIS A 164 6.06 7.25 3.50
N GLN A 165 4.99 6.94 2.76
CA GLN A 165 3.69 6.52 3.31
C GLN A 165 3.19 5.25 2.63
N SER A 166 2.15 4.65 3.18
CA SER A 166 1.53 3.38 2.76
C SER A 166 1.54 3.08 1.25
N ASN A 167 1.04 3.99 0.40
CA ASN A 167 0.93 3.75 -1.04
C ASN A 167 2.29 3.81 -1.76
N LEU A 168 3.22 4.65 -1.30
CA LEU A 168 4.58 4.72 -1.83
C LEU A 168 5.37 3.46 -1.45
N VAL A 169 5.24 3.02 -0.20
CA VAL A 169 5.86 1.77 0.28
C VAL A 169 5.29 0.55 -0.47
N THR A 170 3.98 0.53 -0.69
CA THR A 170 3.34 -0.52 -1.50
C THR A 170 3.86 -0.50 -2.95
N ALA A 171 4.05 0.68 -3.55
CA ALA A 171 4.66 0.79 -4.88
C ALA A 171 6.11 0.28 -4.90
N ASP A 172 6.88 0.53 -3.85
CA ASP A 172 8.24 -0.02 -3.73
C ASP A 172 8.23 -1.54 -3.57
N TRP A 173 7.25 -2.12 -2.86
CA TRP A 173 7.08 -3.57 -2.81
C TRP A 173 6.74 -4.15 -4.18
N LEU A 174 5.85 -3.52 -4.94
CA LEU A 174 5.56 -3.91 -6.32
C LEU A 174 6.81 -3.85 -7.20
N ARG A 175 7.62 -2.79 -7.10
CA ARG A 175 8.90 -2.70 -7.84
C ARG A 175 9.86 -3.83 -7.49
N GLN A 176 9.88 -4.27 -6.24
CA GLN A 176 10.70 -5.41 -5.81
C GLN A 176 10.17 -6.77 -6.30
N LEU A 177 8.95 -6.81 -6.86
CA LEU A 177 8.38 -7.94 -7.58
C LEU A 177 8.59 -7.84 -9.10
N ASP A 178 9.48 -6.95 -9.55
CA ASP A 178 9.69 -6.57 -10.95
C ASP A 178 8.43 -6.03 -11.66
N ILE A 179 7.44 -5.56 -10.88
CA ILE A 179 6.26 -4.89 -11.40
C ILE A 179 6.55 -3.40 -11.55
N THR A 180 6.36 -2.87 -12.77
CA THR A 180 6.64 -1.47 -13.05
C THR A 180 5.52 -0.60 -12.49
N VAL A 181 5.86 0.37 -11.64
CA VAL A 181 4.94 1.39 -11.12
C VAL A 181 5.37 2.78 -11.59
N SER A 182 4.57 3.38 -12.47
CA SER A 182 4.76 4.73 -13.01
C SER A 182 3.67 5.69 -12.51
N GLY A 183 3.94 7.01 -12.50
CA GLY A 183 3.05 7.97 -11.87
C GLY A 183 3.13 7.96 -10.35
N SER A 184 2.17 8.59 -9.67
CA SER A 184 2.18 8.73 -8.21
C SER A 184 0.99 8.00 -7.56
N PRO A 185 1.22 7.02 -6.67
CA PRO A 185 0.17 6.33 -5.94
C PRO A 185 -0.30 7.11 -4.71
N TRP A 186 0.14 8.36 -4.53
CA TRP A 186 0.00 9.10 -3.26
C TRP A 186 -1.45 9.15 -2.75
N LEU A 187 -2.42 9.32 -3.66
CA LEU A 187 -3.86 9.34 -3.36
C LEU A 187 -4.56 7.96 -3.40
N SER A 188 -3.82 6.86 -3.31
CA SER A 188 -4.35 5.49 -3.44
C SER A 188 -5.09 5.24 -4.75
N ARG A 189 -4.70 5.93 -5.83
CA ARG A 189 -5.31 5.73 -7.16
C ARG A 189 -4.42 4.81 -7.96
N TRP A 190 -4.94 3.62 -8.26
CA TRP A 190 -4.24 2.59 -9.00
C TRP A 190 -4.93 2.30 -10.33
N SER A 191 -4.14 1.97 -11.33
CA SER A 191 -4.60 1.49 -12.62
C SER A 191 -3.68 0.37 -13.05
N VAL A 192 -4.23 -0.83 -13.25
CA VAL A 192 -3.47 -1.99 -13.69
C VAL A 192 -3.68 -2.16 -15.18
N GLU A 193 -2.58 -2.16 -15.92
CA GLU A 193 -2.57 -2.35 -17.36
C GLU A 193 -1.85 -3.66 -17.67
N THR A 194 -2.55 -4.58 -18.31
CA THR A 194 -1.93 -5.74 -18.95
C THR A 194 -1.33 -5.26 -20.26
N ARG A 195 -0.03 -5.43 -20.44
CA ARG A 195 0.66 -5.04 -21.67
C ARG A 195 0.64 -6.15 -22.71
#